data_AF-A0A6N0HSC1-F1
#
_entry.id   AF-A0A6N0HSC1-F1
#
_cell.length_a   1.000
_cell.length_b   1.000
_cell.length_c   1.000
_cell.angle_alpha   90.00
_cell.angle_beta   90.00
_cell.angle_gamma   90.00
#
_symmetry.space_group_name_H-M   'P 1'
#
loop_
_entity.id
_entity.type
_entity.pdbx_description
1 polymer ?
#
loop_
_entity_poly.entity_id
_entity_poly.type
_entity_poly.pdbx_seq_one_letter_code
_entity_poly.pdbx_strand_id
1 'polypeptide(L)'
;MVTLELIILVCLLLAIISIVWNTLITGISPMMSSGKACQAMLASIDGTVKGPLIDLGSGWGTLVIALARKYPRQQVIGYELSLIPWLVSMIWKYGLQLNNLTLYRKDFMKADLSGASLLCCYLFPEGMLSLEEKLKGELSNEIRIVSNTFALSSFQPIKVTKLNDIYQSPIYLYHWVPR
;
A
#
# COMPACT_ATOMS: atom_id res chain seq x y z
N MET A 1 -19.42 -24.16 25.49
CA MET A 1 -19.65 -23.86 24.05
C MET A 1 -20.18 -22.44 23.86
N VAL A 2 -21.29 -22.07 24.49
CA VAL A 2 -21.91 -20.72 24.39
C VAL A 2 -20.96 -19.56 24.68
N THR A 3 -20.03 -19.70 25.64
CA THR A 3 -19.06 -18.63 25.98
C THR A 3 -18.06 -18.35 24.87
N LEU A 4 -17.55 -19.38 24.19
CA LEU A 4 -16.61 -19.22 23.07
C LEU A 4 -17.32 -18.61 21.86
N GLU A 5 -18.53 -19.08 21.55
CA GLU A 5 -19.37 -18.53 20.48
C GLU A 5 -19.66 -17.05 20.69
N LEU A 6 -20.00 -16.65 21.93
CA LEU A 6 -20.26 -15.26 22.29
C LEU A 6 -19.01 -14.39 22.13
N ILE A 7 -17.83 -14.89 22.55
CA ILE A 7 -16.56 -14.19 22.39
C ILE A 7 -16.27 -13.97 20.90
N ILE A 8 -16.41 -15.01 20.07
CA ILE A 8 -16.19 -14.91 18.62
C ILE A 8 -17.16 -13.89 18.01
N LEU A 9 -18.44 -13.93 18.37
CA LEU A 9 -19.45 -12.98 17.88
C LEU A 9 -19.09 -11.54 18.23
N VAL A 10 -18.69 -11.27 19.48
CA VAL A 10 -18.28 -9.94 19.93
C VAL A 10 -17.02 -9.48 19.20
N CYS A 11 -16.02 -10.35 19.01
CA CYS A 11 -14.83 -10.01 18.25
C CYS A 11 -15.14 -9.67 16.79
N LEU A 12 -16.02 -10.43 16.13
CA LEU A 12 -16.47 -10.15 14.77
C LEU A 12 -17.22 -8.80 14.70
N LEU A 13 -18.11 -8.54 15.64
CA LEU A 13 -18.84 -7.26 15.72
C LEU A 13 -17.88 -6.08 15.88
N LEU A 14 -16.92 -6.18 16.78
CA LEU A 14 -15.89 -5.14 16.99
C LEU A 14 -15.01 -4.94 15.76
N ALA A 15 -14.67 -6.02 15.03
CA ALA A 15 -13.93 -5.91 13.78
C ALA A 15 -14.75 -5.17 12.70
N ILE A 16 -16.04 -5.49 12.57
CA ILE A 16 -16.95 -4.77 11.65
C ILE A 16 -17.06 -3.30 12.05
N ILE A 17 -17.28 -2.99 13.33
CA ILE A 17 -17.36 -1.61 13.83
C ILE A 17 -16.05 -0.86 13.53
N SER A 18 -14.89 -1.49 13.74
CA SER A 18 -13.60 -0.88 13.42
C SER A 18 -13.44 -0.57 11.92
N ILE A 19 -13.90 -1.47 11.04
CA ILE A 19 -13.85 -1.28 9.58
C ILE A 19 -14.78 -0.13 9.17
N VAL A 20 -16.02 -0.14 9.68
CA VAL A 20 -17.01 0.91 9.39
C VAL A 20 -16.52 2.26 9.90
N TRP A 21 -16.03 2.32 11.13
CA TRP A 21 -15.51 3.55 11.74
C TRP A 21 -14.35 4.15 10.93
N ASN A 22 -13.38 3.32 10.53
CA ASN A 22 -12.29 3.80 9.67
C ASN A 22 -12.77 4.21 8.29
N THR A 23 -13.74 3.49 7.71
CA THR A 23 -14.34 3.87 6.42
C THR A 23 -15.02 5.23 6.52
N LEU A 24 -15.70 5.53 7.63
CA LEU A 24 -16.32 6.85 7.86
C LEU A 24 -15.28 7.96 8.03
N ILE A 25 -14.15 7.69 8.68
CA ILE A 25 -13.08 8.69 8.88
C ILE A 25 -12.31 8.95 7.58
N THR A 26 -11.97 7.89 6.85
CA THR A 26 -11.12 7.97 5.65
C THR A 26 -11.92 8.15 4.37
N GLY A 27 -13.25 7.97 4.44
CA GLY A 27 -14.18 8.00 3.31
C GLY A 27 -14.23 6.70 2.49
N ILE A 28 -13.35 5.71 2.75
CA ILE A 28 -13.14 4.56 1.84
C ILE A 28 -12.86 3.29 2.62
N SER A 29 -13.39 2.17 2.11
CA SER A 29 -13.13 0.84 2.68
C SER A 29 -11.71 0.35 2.38
N PRO A 30 -11.11 -0.46 3.27
CA PRO A 30 -9.80 -1.06 3.04
C PRO A 30 -9.88 -2.12 1.92
N MET A 31 -9.63 -1.67 0.70
CA MET A 31 -9.61 -2.50 -0.51
C MET A 31 -8.26 -3.23 -0.65
N MET A 32 -8.31 -4.46 -1.13
CA MET A 32 -7.11 -5.24 -1.41
C MET A 32 -6.75 -5.15 -2.89
N SER A 33 -5.47 -4.94 -3.19
CA SER A 33 -4.95 -5.25 -4.52
C SER A 33 -5.13 -6.74 -4.80
N SER A 34 -5.75 -7.06 -5.94
CA SER A 34 -5.92 -8.45 -6.38
C SER A 34 -4.55 -9.11 -6.61
N GLY A 35 -4.49 -10.45 -6.56
CA GLY A 35 -3.23 -11.17 -6.83
C GLY A 35 -2.63 -10.82 -8.20
N LYS A 36 -3.49 -10.64 -9.23
CA LYS A 36 -3.09 -10.18 -10.56
C LYS A 36 -2.50 -8.76 -10.53
N ALA A 37 -3.16 -7.84 -9.82
CA ALA A 37 -2.68 -6.47 -9.67
C ALA A 37 -1.33 -6.42 -8.95
N CYS A 38 -1.19 -7.16 -7.85
CA CYS A 38 0.07 -7.26 -7.11
C CYS A 38 1.20 -7.80 -8.01
N GLN A 39 0.96 -8.88 -8.76
CA GLN A 39 1.96 -9.41 -9.70
C GLN A 39 2.34 -8.39 -10.78
N ALA A 40 1.36 -7.68 -11.35
CA ALA A 40 1.62 -6.67 -12.37
C ALA A 40 2.36 -5.45 -11.82
N MET A 41 2.04 -4.99 -10.62
CA MET A 41 2.79 -3.93 -9.93
C MET A 41 4.23 -4.37 -9.67
N LEU A 42 4.45 -5.61 -9.22
CA LEU A 42 5.79 -6.13 -9.02
C LEU A 42 6.56 -6.25 -10.34
N ALA A 43 5.89 -6.63 -11.43
CA ALA A 43 6.48 -6.78 -12.75
C ALA A 43 6.73 -5.44 -13.45
N SER A 44 5.99 -4.39 -13.09
CA SER A 44 6.21 -3.04 -13.62
C SER A 44 7.44 -2.36 -13.01
N ILE A 45 7.86 -2.78 -11.80
CA ILE A 45 9.12 -2.31 -11.20
C ILE A 45 10.28 -2.83 -12.05
N ASP A 46 10.84 -1.93 -12.86
CA ASP A 46 11.99 -2.18 -13.70
C ASP A 46 13.29 -1.65 -13.08
N GLY A 47 14.42 -2.23 -13.51
CA GLY A 47 15.74 -1.80 -13.08
C GLY A 47 16.11 -2.20 -11.64
N THR A 48 17.25 -1.68 -11.19
CA THR A 48 17.75 -1.92 -9.84
C THR A 48 17.14 -0.91 -8.89
N VAL A 49 16.36 -1.37 -7.91
CA VAL A 49 15.87 -0.53 -6.83
C VAL A 49 16.88 -0.54 -5.68
N LYS A 50 17.43 0.63 -5.36
CA LYS A 50 18.41 0.83 -4.29
C LYS A 50 17.79 1.75 -3.24
N GLY A 51 17.36 1.16 -2.12
CA GLY A 51 16.80 1.88 -1.00
C GLY A 51 15.48 1.28 -0.51
N PRO A 52 14.80 1.98 0.41
CA PRO A 52 13.50 1.61 0.95
C PRO A 52 12.41 1.53 -0.12
N LEU A 53 11.57 0.49 -0.03
CA LEU A 53 10.33 0.32 -0.80
C LEU A 53 9.17 0.60 0.15
N ILE A 54 8.30 1.54 -0.19
CA ILE A 54 7.21 1.95 0.71
C ILE A 54 5.86 1.70 0.05
N ASP A 55 4.95 1.06 0.78
CA ASP A 55 3.55 0.87 0.40
C ASP A 55 2.64 1.80 1.21
N LEU A 56 1.94 2.69 0.51
CA LEU A 56 1.08 3.74 1.07
C LEU A 56 -0.36 3.22 1.14
N GLY A 57 -0.79 2.79 2.32
CA GLY A 57 -2.07 2.07 2.49
C GLY A 57 -1.92 0.58 2.26
N SER A 58 -0.99 -0.06 2.98
CA SER A 58 -0.62 -1.47 2.79
C SER A 58 -1.75 -2.48 3.08
N GLY A 59 -2.85 -2.04 3.69
CA GLY A 59 -4.06 -2.82 3.88
C GLY A 59 -3.79 -4.14 4.60
N TRP A 60 -4.22 -5.23 3.97
CA TRP A 60 -4.09 -6.60 4.49
C TRP A 60 -2.68 -7.19 4.34
N GLY A 61 -1.74 -6.40 3.83
CA GLY A 61 -0.34 -6.77 3.68
C GLY A 61 0.00 -7.44 2.35
N THR A 62 -0.96 -7.64 1.44
CA THR A 62 -0.77 -8.45 0.23
C THR A 62 0.40 -7.99 -0.64
N LEU A 63 0.55 -6.67 -0.84
CA LEU A 63 1.62 -6.09 -1.64
C LEU A 63 2.94 -5.99 -0.87
N VAL A 64 2.95 -5.42 0.34
CA VAL A 64 4.17 -5.33 1.19
C VAL A 64 4.82 -6.68 1.46
N ILE A 65 4.05 -7.74 1.70
CA ILE A 65 4.59 -9.09 1.89
C ILE A 65 5.27 -9.57 0.61
N ALA A 66 4.63 -9.35 -0.54
CA ALA A 66 5.18 -9.78 -1.82
C ALA A 66 6.44 -8.98 -2.19
N LEU A 67 6.48 -7.68 -1.90
CA LEU A 67 7.67 -6.84 -2.00
C LEU A 67 8.79 -7.34 -1.11
N ALA A 68 8.53 -7.60 0.18
CA ALA A 68 9.53 -8.05 1.12
C ALA A 68 10.16 -9.40 0.71
N ARG A 69 9.35 -10.32 0.17
CA ARG A 69 9.83 -11.60 -0.36
C ARG A 69 10.64 -11.45 -1.64
N LYS A 70 10.23 -10.55 -2.55
CA LYS A 70 10.91 -10.31 -3.82
C LYS A 70 12.24 -9.57 -3.65
N TYR A 71 12.32 -8.69 -2.65
CA TYR A 71 13.46 -7.80 -2.39
C TYR A 71 14.04 -8.02 -0.98
N PRO A 72 14.62 -9.20 -0.68
CA PRO A 72 15.07 -9.56 0.67
C PRO A 72 16.23 -8.70 1.20
N ARG A 73 16.92 -7.95 0.32
CA ARG A 73 18.03 -7.06 0.71
C ARG A 73 17.60 -5.61 0.90
N GLN A 74 16.36 -5.28 0.58
CA GLN A 74 15.81 -3.93 0.67
C GLN A 74 14.89 -3.84 1.87
N GLN A 75 14.93 -2.71 2.55
CA GLN A 75 13.95 -2.38 3.58
C GLN A 75 12.60 -2.16 2.89
N VAL A 76 11.57 -2.88 3.34
CA VAL A 76 10.18 -2.67 2.93
C VAL A 76 9.42 -2.04 4.08
N ILE A 77 8.62 -1.01 3.80
CA ILE A 77 7.85 -0.27 4.78
C ILE A 77 6.39 -0.24 4.34
N GLY A 78 5.47 -0.62 5.22
CA GLY A 78 4.03 -0.48 5.00
C GLY A 78 3.41 0.48 5.99
N TYR A 79 2.58 1.40 5.51
CA TYR A 79 1.74 2.26 6.35
C TYR A 79 0.28 1.82 6.21
N GLU A 80 -0.42 1.66 7.34
CA GLU A 80 -1.84 1.32 7.36
C GLU A 80 -2.52 2.00 8.56
N LEU A 81 -3.69 2.60 8.38
CA LEU A 81 -4.43 3.22 9.48
C LEU A 81 -5.29 2.20 10.24
N SER A 82 -5.86 1.26 9.49
CA SER A 82 -6.85 0.32 9.96
C SER A 82 -6.22 -0.76 10.83
N LEU A 83 -6.71 -0.87 12.07
CA LEU A 83 -6.17 -1.80 13.06
C LEU A 83 -6.22 -3.25 12.59
N ILE A 84 -7.35 -3.70 12.04
CA ILE A 84 -7.53 -5.10 11.64
C ILE A 84 -6.63 -5.49 10.45
N PRO A 85 -6.63 -4.77 9.30
CA PRO A 85 -5.68 -5.05 8.22
C PRO A 85 -4.21 -4.98 8.65
N TRP A 86 -3.85 -3.99 9.49
CA TRP A 86 -2.50 -3.88 10.05
C TRP A 86 -2.13 -5.07 10.95
N LEU A 87 -3.03 -5.52 11.82
CA LEU A 87 -2.78 -6.72 12.65
C LEU A 87 -2.60 -7.97 11.80
N VAL A 88 -3.41 -8.13 10.76
CA VAL A 88 -3.31 -9.27 9.83
C VAL A 88 -1.95 -9.27 9.14
N SER A 89 -1.51 -8.12 8.60
CA SER A 89 -0.20 -8.00 7.96
C SER A 89 0.97 -8.25 8.94
N MET A 90 0.82 -7.87 10.22
CA MET A 90 1.79 -8.20 11.28
C MET A 90 1.89 -9.70 11.55
N ILE A 91 0.75 -10.42 11.61
CA ILE A 91 0.73 -11.88 11.76
C ILE A 91 1.49 -12.55 10.61
N TRP A 92 1.21 -12.13 9.38
CA TRP A 92 1.91 -12.65 8.20
C TRP A 92 3.41 -12.33 8.20
N LYS A 93 3.79 -11.10 8.57
CA LYS A 93 5.20 -10.70 8.68
C LYS A 93 5.98 -11.67 9.59
N TYR A 94 5.46 -11.94 10.79
CA TYR A 94 6.14 -12.82 11.75
C TYR A 94 6.06 -14.29 11.34
N GLY A 95 4.90 -14.75 10.84
CA GLY A 95 4.73 -16.13 10.37
C GLY A 95 5.64 -16.47 9.17
N LEU A 96 5.96 -15.49 8.33
CA LEU A 96 6.85 -15.63 7.18
C LEU A 96 8.30 -15.18 7.46
N GLN A 97 8.62 -14.77 8.69
CA GLN A 97 9.96 -14.32 9.13
C GLN A 97 10.55 -13.20 8.25
N LEU A 98 9.72 -12.23 7.86
CA LEU A 98 10.11 -11.12 6.98
C LEU A 98 10.81 -10.02 7.77
N ASN A 99 12.09 -10.24 8.09
CA ASN A 99 12.91 -9.32 8.89
C ASN A 99 13.16 -7.98 8.21
N ASN A 100 13.09 -7.93 6.88
CA ASN A 100 13.24 -6.71 6.08
C ASN A 100 11.93 -5.90 5.96
N LEU A 101 10.82 -6.36 6.53
CA LEU A 101 9.53 -5.68 6.47
C LEU A 101 9.25 -4.92 7.78
N THR A 102 8.92 -3.64 7.70
CA THR A 102 8.46 -2.82 8.83
C THR A 102 7.05 -2.31 8.55
N LEU A 103 6.14 -2.47 9.51
CA LEU A 103 4.74 -2.09 9.37
C LEU A 103 4.39 -1.05 10.43
N TYR A 104 3.90 0.10 10.00
CA TYR A 104 3.47 1.19 10.87
C TYR A 104 1.95 1.34 10.81
N ARG A 105 1.31 1.33 12.00
CA ARG A 105 -0.09 1.71 12.11
C ARG A 105 -0.26 3.24 12.14
N LYS A 106 0.03 3.92 11.02
CA LYS A 106 0.13 5.38 10.94
C LYS A 106 -0.41 5.89 9.62
N ASP A 107 -0.93 7.11 9.65
CA ASP A 107 -1.22 7.91 8.47
C ASP A 107 0.07 8.20 7.68
N PHE A 108 0.14 7.69 6.45
CA PHE A 108 1.30 7.92 5.58
C PHE A 108 1.42 9.39 5.16
N MET A 109 0.34 10.18 5.19
CA MET A 109 0.40 11.61 4.88
C MET A 109 1.28 12.37 5.89
N LYS A 110 1.44 11.83 7.10
CA LYS A 110 2.28 12.37 8.19
C LYS A 110 3.60 11.60 8.35
N ALA A 111 3.89 10.66 7.44
CA ALA A 111 5.16 9.95 7.42
C ALA A 111 6.20 10.74 6.60
N ASP A 112 7.47 10.49 6.89
CA ASP A 112 8.58 10.96 6.06
C ASP A 112 8.82 9.95 4.93
N LEU A 113 8.72 10.42 3.69
CA LEU A 113 8.87 9.67 2.45
C LEU A 113 10.18 10.02 1.72
N SER A 114 10.97 10.97 2.22
CA SER A 114 12.19 11.47 1.56
C SER A 114 13.25 10.38 1.30
N GLY A 115 13.31 9.36 2.15
CA GLY A 115 14.23 8.24 1.98
C GLY A 115 13.76 7.16 1.00
N ALA A 116 12.56 7.27 0.42
CA ALA A 116 12.01 6.24 -0.45
C ALA A 116 12.80 6.13 -1.77
N SER A 117 12.93 4.91 -2.27
CA SER A 117 13.41 4.63 -3.64
C SER A 117 12.28 4.22 -4.58
N LEU A 118 11.23 3.62 -4.01
CA LEU A 118 10.01 3.21 -4.68
C LEU A 118 8.83 3.49 -3.74
N LEU A 119 7.79 4.12 -4.29
CA LEU A 119 6.47 4.19 -3.66
C LEU A 119 5.50 3.28 -4.42
N CYS A 120 4.75 2.49 -3.67
CA CYS A 120 3.61 1.74 -4.17
C CYS A 120 2.34 2.29 -3.53
N CYS A 121 1.26 2.36 -4.31
CA CYS A 121 -0.02 2.82 -3.79
C CYS A 121 -1.21 2.21 -4.53
N TYR A 122 -2.28 1.95 -3.80
CA TYR A 122 -3.61 1.70 -4.33
C TYR A 122 -4.61 2.53 -3.51
N LEU A 123 -4.75 3.79 -3.90
CA LEU A 123 -5.57 4.76 -3.17
C LEU A 123 -6.90 4.98 -3.90
N PHE A 124 -7.30 6.23 -4.03
CA PHE A 124 -8.54 6.73 -4.61
C PHE A 124 -8.28 8.12 -5.19
N PRO A 125 -9.18 8.70 -6.01
CA PRO A 125 -8.91 9.95 -6.72
C PRO A 125 -8.41 11.09 -5.83
N GLU A 126 -9.11 11.40 -4.74
CA GLU A 126 -8.72 12.49 -3.84
C GLU A 126 -7.45 12.14 -3.05
N GLY A 127 -7.27 10.87 -2.64
CA GLY A 127 -6.04 10.41 -2.00
C GLY A 127 -4.80 10.53 -2.90
N MET A 128 -4.96 10.30 -4.21
CA MET A 128 -3.89 10.51 -5.19
C MET A 128 -3.56 12.00 -5.37
N LEU A 129 -4.56 12.89 -5.33
CA LEU A 129 -4.34 14.35 -5.36
C LEU A 129 -3.54 14.81 -4.13
N SER A 130 -3.98 14.42 -2.93
CA SER A 130 -3.28 14.77 -1.69
C SER A 130 -1.86 14.18 -1.65
N LEU A 131 -1.69 12.94 -2.11
CA LEU A 131 -0.36 12.34 -2.23
C LEU A 131 0.53 13.19 -3.15
N GLU A 132 0.05 13.57 -4.32
CA GLU A 132 0.80 14.39 -5.27
C GLU A 132 1.26 15.72 -4.66
N GLU A 133 0.40 16.41 -3.92
CA GLU A 133 0.75 17.64 -3.19
C GLU A 133 1.85 17.42 -2.15
N LYS A 134 1.74 16.34 -1.35
CA LYS A 134 2.77 15.96 -0.38
C LYS A 134 4.11 15.69 -1.06
N LEU A 135 4.12 14.93 -2.16
CA LEU A 135 5.34 14.59 -2.87
C LEU A 135 6.05 15.83 -3.44
N LYS A 136 5.30 16.83 -3.93
CA LYS A 136 5.87 18.10 -4.39
C LYS A 136 6.59 18.89 -3.29
N GLY A 137 6.10 18.80 -2.05
CA GLY A 137 6.68 19.53 -0.91
C GLY A 137 7.84 18.81 -0.22
N GLU A 138 7.95 17.49 -0.38
CA GLU A 138 8.82 16.66 0.47
C GLU A 138 9.91 15.89 -0.29
N LEU A 139 9.65 15.47 -1.53
CA LEU A 139 10.62 14.69 -2.29
C LEU A 139 11.61 15.59 -3.03
N SER A 140 12.87 15.46 -2.64
CA SER A 140 14.03 16.12 -3.27
C SER A 140 14.89 15.17 -4.10
N ASN A 141 14.54 13.87 -4.13
CA ASN A 141 15.23 12.82 -4.86
C ASN A 141 14.34 12.22 -5.96
N GLU A 142 14.99 11.66 -6.99
CA GLU A 142 14.30 10.89 -8.02
C GLU A 142 13.86 9.53 -7.47
N ILE A 143 12.58 9.19 -7.67
CA ILE A 143 12.01 7.92 -7.23
C ILE A 143 11.12 7.30 -8.31
N ARG A 144 10.85 6.01 -8.18
CA ARG A 144 9.76 5.37 -8.93
C ARG A 144 8.47 5.37 -8.12
N ILE A 145 7.34 5.52 -8.78
CA ILE A 145 6.01 5.37 -8.17
C ILE A 145 5.22 4.36 -8.99
N VAL A 146 4.67 3.34 -8.34
CA VAL A 146 3.78 2.35 -8.95
C VAL A 146 2.40 2.48 -8.32
N SER A 147 1.42 2.87 -9.14
CA SER A 147 0.03 3.04 -8.70
C SER A 147 -0.89 2.01 -9.35
N ASN A 148 -1.81 1.47 -8.56
CA ASN A 148 -2.90 0.62 -9.04
C ASN A 148 -4.17 1.44 -9.28
N THR A 149 -4.78 1.29 -10.45
CA THR A 149 -6.08 1.81 -10.89
C THR A 149 -6.19 3.33 -11.01
N PHE A 150 -5.61 4.10 -10.08
CA PHE A 150 -5.73 5.55 -10.04
C PHE A 150 -4.42 6.24 -10.45
N ALA A 151 -4.52 7.29 -11.27
CA ALA A 151 -3.37 8.02 -11.78
C ALA A 151 -2.99 9.21 -10.88
N LEU A 152 -1.71 9.60 -10.89
CA LEU A 152 -1.29 10.94 -10.48
C LEU A 152 -1.75 11.94 -11.56
N SER A 153 -2.50 12.95 -11.15
CA SER A 153 -3.22 13.84 -12.06
C SER A 153 -2.32 14.73 -12.91
N SER A 154 -1.25 15.28 -12.33
CA SER A 154 -0.36 16.22 -13.01
C SER A 154 0.89 15.58 -13.62
N PHE A 155 1.05 14.26 -13.49
CA PHE A 155 2.24 13.54 -13.94
C PHE A 155 1.88 12.51 -15.00
N GLN A 156 2.71 12.44 -16.05
CA GLN A 156 2.55 11.44 -17.10
C GLN A 156 3.25 10.14 -16.69
N PRO A 157 2.57 8.98 -16.74
CA PRO A 157 3.20 7.70 -16.46
C PRO A 157 4.20 7.35 -17.57
N ILE A 158 5.35 6.81 -17.21
CA ILE A 158 6.33 6.28 -18.17
C ILE A 158 5.87 4.95 -18.77
N LYS A 159 5.00 4.22 -18.06
CA LYS A 159 4.42 2.97 -18.53
C LYS A 159 3.04 2.76 -17.91
N VAL A 160 2.11 2.26 -18.72
CA VAL A 160 0.77 1.83 -18.28
C VAL A 160 0.55 0.40 -18.71
N THR A 161 0.26 -0.48 -17.76
CA THR A 161 -0.06 -1.89 -18.02
C THR A 161 -1.49 -2.15 -17.62
N LYS A 162 -2.36 -2.53 -18.57
CA LYS A 162 -3.75 -2.89 -18.27
C LYS A 162 -3.83 -4.34 -17.83
N LEU A 163 -4.51 -4.60 -16.72
CA LEU A 163 -4.76 -5.96 -16.26
C LEU A 163 -5.76 -6.68 -17.17
N ASN A 164 -5.64 -8.00 -17.26
CA ASN A 164 -6.66 -8.85 -17.86
C ASN A 164 -7.70 -9.25 -16.80
N ASP A 165 -8.44 -8.25 -16.32
CA ASP A 165 -9.61 -8.36 -15.46
C ASP A 165 -10.81 -7.64 -16.08
N ILE A 166 -11.96 -7.71 -15.42
CA ILE A 166 -13.24 -7.19 -15.94
C ILE A 166 -13.17 -5.69 -16.21
N TYR A 167 -12.40 -4.95 -15.41
CA TYR A 167 -12.31 -3.49 -15.47
C TYR A 167 -11.11 -2.99 -16.28
N GLN A 168 -10.27 -3.91 -16.77
CA GLN A 168 -8.97 -3.61 -17.36
C GLN A 168 -8.14 -2.65 -16.50
N SER A 169 -8.12 -2.90 -15.19
CA SER A 169 -7.55 -1.98 -14.21
C SER A 169 -6.11 -1.60 -14.60
N PRO A 170 -5.80 -0.29 -14.74
CA PRO A 170 -4.47 0.14 -15.16
C PRO A 170 -3.48 0.10 -14.00
N ILE A 171 -2.26 -0.37 -14.28
CA ILE A 171 -1.10 -0.20 -13.41
C ILE A 171 -0.22 0.88 -14.02
N TYR A 172 -0.01 1.96 -13.28
CA TYR A 172 0.80 3.10 -13.69
C TYR A 172 2.18 3.01 -13.07
N LEU A 173 3.22 3.25 -13.87
CA LEU A 173 4.58 3.46 -13.42
C LEU A 173 4.97 4.90 -13.75
N TYR A 174 5.48 5.61 -12.77
CA TYR A 174 6.00 6.97 -12.90
C TYR A 174 7.49 7.01 -12.55
N HIS A 175 8.22 7.86 -13.24
CA HIS A 175 9.53 8.35 -12.81
C HIS A 175 9.33 9.75 -12.24
N TRP A 176 9.40 9.87 -10.92
CA TRP A 176 9.24 11.15 -10.24
C TRP A 176 10.57 11.88 -10.23
N VAL A 177 10.58 13.09 -10.79
CA VAL A 177 11.71 14.02 -10.74
C VAL A 177 11.23 15.27 -10.00
N PRO A 178 11.89 15.66 -8.90
CA PRO A 178 11.60 16.93 -8.23
C PRO A 178 11.69 18.08 -9.22
N ARG A 179 10.74 19.03 -9.15
CA ARG A 179 10.77 20.26 -9.95
C ARG A 179 11.42 21.40 -9.18
#